data_AF-A0A0P8XTA5-F1
#
_entry.id   AF-A0A0P8XTA5-F1
#
_cell.length_a   1.000
_cell.length_b   1.000
_cell.length_c   1.000
_cell.angle_alpha   90.00
_cell.angle_beta   90.00
_cell.angle_gamma   90.00
#
_symmetry.space_group_name_H-M   'P 1'
#
loop_
_entity.id
_entity.type
_entity.pdbx_description
1 polymer ?
#
loop_
_entity_poly.entity_id
_entity_poly.type
_entity_poly.pdbx_seq_one_letter_code
_entity_poly.pdbx_strand_id
1 'polypeptide(L)'
;MGKVGQNLYEIFGEVIAEHDFLKAFLITSILAFLMYFSAPQIVKMLGREDLLNALRVTLSALGAFLGFIISTATIEPKRIVEEE
;
A
#
# COMPACT_ATOMS: atom_id res chain seq x y z
N MET A 1 -15.17 -11.19 -28.90
CA MET A 1 -14.30 -10.61 -27.85
C MET A 1 -14.87 -11.02 -26.51
N GLY A 2 -14.30 -12.04 -25.88
CA GLY A 2 -14.82 -12.61 -24.64
C GLY A 2 -14.73 -11.59 -23.51
N LYS A 3 -15.82 -11.43 -22.74
CA LYS A 3 -15.80 -10.74 -21.45
C LYS A 3 -14.80 -11.48 -20.57
N VAL A 4 -13.58 -10.94 -20.45
CA VAL A 4 -12.58 -11.44 -19.51
C VAL A 4 -13.21 -11.31 -18.13
N GLY A 5 -13.56 -12.45 -17.52
CA GLY A 5 -14.05 -12.50 -16.15
C GLY A 5 -13.02 -11.83 -15.26
N GLN A 6 -13.36 -10.64 -14.74
CA GLN A 6 -12.49 -9.99 -13.78
C GLN A 6 -12.60 -10.79 -12.49
N ASN A 7 -11.47 -11.32 -12.02
CA ASN A 7 -11.42 -11.90 -10.68
C ASN A 7 -11.67 -10.76 -9.68
N LEU A 8 -12.72 -10.93 -8.90
CA LEU A 8 -13.13 -10.01 -7.84
C LEU A 8 -12.72 -10.63 -6.51
N TYR A 9 -12.10 -9.83 -5.66
CA TYR A 9 -11.66 -10.22 -4.32
C TYR A 9 -12.41 -9.40 -3.29
N GLU A 10 -12.93 -10.06 -2.26
CA GLU A 10 -13.52 -9.37 -1.12
C GLU A 10 -12.42 -9.04 -0.11
N ILE A 11 -12.28 -7.74 0.20
CA ILE A 11 -11.28 -7.23 1.12
C ILE A 11 -12.00 -6.25 2.06
N PHE A 12 -12.05 -6.57 3.34
CA PHE A 12 -12.76 -5.79 4.38
C PHE A 12 -14.25 -5.51 4.07
N GLY A 13 -14.94 -6.45 3.40
CA GLY A 13 -16.35 -6.30 3.01
C GLY A 13 -16.56 -5.47 1.74
N GLU A 14 -15.49 -5.04 1.07
CA GLU A 14 -15.55 -4.39 -0.24
C GLU A 14 -15.08 -5.33 -1.34
N VAL A 15 -15.78 -5.33 -2.48
CA VAL A 15 -15.39 -6.12 -3.63
C VAL A 15 -14.48 -5.29 -4.53
N ILE A 16 -13.24 -5.76 -4.67
CA ILE A 16 -12.17 -5.07 -5.39
C ILE A 16 -11.71 -5.94 -6.55
N ALA A 17 -11.46 -5.33 -7.70
CA ALA A 17 -10.93 -6.07 -8.84
C ALA A 17 -9.43 -6.39 -8.63
N GLU A 18 -8.99 -7.56 -9.13
CA GLU A 18 -7.59 -8.02 -9.02
C GLU A 18 -6.54 -6.96 -9.40
N HIS A 19 -6.81 -6.22 -10.48
CA HIS A 19 -5.90 -5.20 -10.97
C HIS A 19 -5.79 -4.00 -10.02
N ASP A 20 -6.86 -3.66 -9.32
CA ASP A 20 -6.85 -2.58 -8.34
C ASP A 20 -6.17 -3.02 -7.05
N PHE A 21 -6.36 -4.28 -6.65
CA PHE A 21 -5.56 -4.88 -5.59
C PHE A 21 -4.06 -4.85 -5.91
N LEU A 22 -3.68 -5.23 -7.14
CA LEU A 22 -2.29 -5.20 -7.57
C LEU A 22 -1.73 -3.77 -7.58
N LYS A 23 -2.51 -2.78 -8.02
CA LYS A 23 -2.11 -1.37 -7.94
C LYS A 23 -1.90 -0.94 -6.49
N ALA A 24 -2.83 -1.25 -5.57
CA ALA A 24 -2.71 -0.93 -4.16
C ALA A 24 -1.45 -1.56 -3.55
N PHE A 25 -1.21 -2.84 -3.85
CA PHE A 25 -0.04 -3.56 -3.40
C PHE A 25 1.26 -2.90 -3.88
N LEU A 26 1.32 -2.53 -5.17
CA LEU A 26 2.50 -1.87 -5.75
C LEU A 26 2.75 -0.49 -5.16
N ILE A 27 1.72 0.36 -5.07
CA ILE A 27 1.83 1.72 -4.50
C ILE A 27 2.32 1.64 -3.05
N THR A 28 1.67 0.79 -2.24
CA THR A 28 2.01 0.58 -0.84
C THR A 28 3.43 0.06 -0.66
N SER A 29 3.83 -0.95 -1.45
CA SER A 29 5.17 -1.53 -1.38
C SER A 29 6.24 -0.51 -1.77
N ILE A 30 6.05 0.22 -2.87
CA ILE A 30 7.00 1.22 -3.35
C ILE A 30 7.23 2.29 -2.28
N LEU A 31 6.17 2.84 -1.69
CA LEU A 31 6.29 3.86 -0.64
C LEU A 31 6.95 3.33 0.62
N ALA A 32 6.60 2.11 1.06
CA ALA A 32 7.25 1.47 2.19
C ALA A 32 8.76 1.29 1.96
N PHE A 33 9.17 0.79 0.79
CA PHE A 33 10.59 0.63 0.45
C PHE A 33 11.32 1.96 0.32
N LEU A 34 10.73 2.97 -0.31
CA LEU A 34 11.33 4.30 -0.41
C LEU A 34 11.63 4.88 0.98
N MET A 35 10.69 4.72 1.91
CA MET A 35 10.87 5.16 3.29
C MET A 35 11.88 4.29 4.07
N TYR A 36 11.91 2.98 3.84
CA TYR A 36 12.94 2.10 4.40
C TYR A 36 14.36 2.55 4.01
N PHE A 37 14.56 2.85 2.71
CA PHE A 37 15.86 3.22 2.17
C PHE A 37 16.27 4.66 2.47
N SER A 38 15.33 5.54 2.85
CA SER A 38 15.65 6.89 3.33
C SER A 38 16.14 6.91 4.79
N ALA A 39 15.79 5.89 5.60
CA ALA A 39 16.15 5.81 7.01
C ALA A 39 17.66 5.99 7.33
N PRO A 40 18.62 5.39 6.58
CA PRO A 40 20.05 5.60 6.84
C PRO A 40 20.50 7.05 6.67
N GLN A 41 19.91 7.79 5.72
CA GLN A 41 20.24 9.21 5.50
C GLN A 41 19.76 10.05 6.69
N ILE A 42 18.54 9.81 7.17
CA ILE A 42 17.94 10.53 8.30
C ILE A 42 18.73 10.28 9.58
N VAL A 43 19.10 9.02 9.84
CA VAL A 43 19.87 8.66 11.03
C VAL A 43 21.27 9.27 11.02
N LYS A 44 21.93 9.34 9.85
CA LYS A 44 23.20 10.06 9.70
C LYS A 44 23.07 11.55 9.99
N MET A 45 21.99 12.19 9.54
CA MET A 45 21.72 13.60 9.85
C MET A 45 21.48 13.85 11.34
N LEU A 46 20.90 12.89 12.06
CA LEU A 46 20.63 12.97 13.50
C LEU A 46 21.83 12.55 14.38
N GLY A 47 22.88 11.94 13.80
CA GLY A 47 24.03 11.43 14.55
C GLY A 47 23.69 10.30 15.53
N ARG A 48 22.66 9.49 15.23
CA ARG A 48 22.10 8.46 16.13
C ARG A 48 22.00 7.09 15.45
N GLU A 49 23.15 6.54 15.04
CA GLU A 49 23.22 5.28 14.28
C GLU A 49 22.59 4.07 14.97
N ASP A 50 22.51 4.11 16.30
CA ASP A 50 21.82 3.13 17.15
C ASP A 50 20.32 2.99 16.81
N LEU A 51 19.70 4.04 16.27
CA LEU A 51 18.28 4.06 15.95
C LEU A 51 17.95 3.51 14.55
N LEU A 52 18.93 3.09 13.76
CA LEU A 52 18.73 2.72 12.35
C LEU A 52 17.62 1.69 12.12
N ASN A 53 17.64 0.60 12.88
CA ASN A 53 16.66 -0.48 12.70
C ASN A 53 15.26 -0.06 13.13
N ALA A 54 15.13 0.66 14.24
CA ALA A 54 13.85 1.20 14.69
C ALA A 54 13.30 2.19 13.66
N LEU A 55 14.14 3.10 13.15
CA LEU A 55 13.72 4.11 12.18
C LEU A 55 13.32 3.47 10.84
N ARG A 56 14.02 2.43 10.40
CA ARG A 56 13.64 1.65 9.20
C ARG A 56 12.24 1.08 9.32
N VAL A 57 11.92 0.42 10.44
CA VAL A 57 10.60 -0.18 10.65
C VAL A 57 9.53 0.91 10.68
N THR A 58 9.75 1.96 11.48
CA THR A 58 8.78 3.05 11.63
C THR A 58 8.52 3.79 10.32
N LEU A 59 9.58 4.13 9.58
CA LEU A 59 9.45 4.81 8.29
C LEU A 59 8.79 3.91 7.24
N SER A 60 9.10 2.61 7.22
CA SER A 60 8.43 1.66 6.32
C SER A 60 6.94 1.56 6.61
N ALA A 61 6.57 1.48 7.90
CA ALA A 61 5.17 1.47 8.31
C ALA A 61 4.46 2.77 7.92
N LEU A 62 5.11 3.92 8.09
CA LEU A 62 4.61 5.22 7.65
C LEU A 62 4.44 5.27 6.13
N GLY A 63 5.41 4.76 5.37
CA GLY A 63 5.34 4.66 3.92
C GLY A 63 4.20 3.76 3.44
N ALA A 64 4.02 2.61 4.08
CA ALA A 64 2.90 1.72 3.80
C ALA A 64 1.55 2.38 4.12
N PHE A 65 1.44 3.09 5.23
CA PHE A 65 0.24 3.84 5.60
C PHE A 65 -0.11 4.93 4.57
N LEU A 66 0.87 5.70 4.13
CA LEU A 66 0.68 6.70 3.06
C LEU A 66 0.29 6.04 1.73
N GLY A 67 0.92 4.91 1.39
CA GLY A 67 0.58 4.17 0.19
C GLY A 67 -0.83 3.58 0.22
N PHE A 68 -1.29 3.14 1.39
CA PHE A 68 -2.67 2.72 1.59
C PHE A 68 -3.65 3.89 1.32
N ILE A 69 -3.42 5.08 1.89
CA ILE A 69 -4.26 6.27 1.65
C ILE A 69 -4.31 6.63 0.16
N ILE A 70 -3.15 6.64 -0.51
CA ILE A 70 -3.08 6.95 -1.94
C ILE A 70 -3.83 5.88 -2.74
N SER A 71 -3.64 4.60 -2.42
CA SER A 71 -4.31 3.52 -3.12
C SER A 71 -5.83 3.59 -2.99
N THR A 72 -6.35 3.87 -1.78
CA THR A 72 -7.79 4.00 -1.53
C THR A 72 -8.37 5.21 -2.26
N ALA A 73 -7.65 6.32 -2.37
CA ALA A 73 -8.09 7.46 -3.17
C ALA A 73 -8.13 7.17 -4.69
N THR A 74 -7.37 6.17 -5.17
CA THR A 74 -7.29 5.82 -6.60
C THR A 74 -8.16 4.64 -7.02
N ILE A 75 -8.68 3.86 -6.07
CA ILE A 75 -9.44 2.64 -6.34
C ILE A 75 -10.92 2.91 -6.08
N GLU A 76 -11.76 2.63 -7.08
CA GLU A 76 -13.21 2.66 -6.91
C GLU A 76 -13.68 1.29 -6.41
N PRO A 77 -14.23 1.18 -5.20
CA PRO A 77 -14.80 -0.08 -4.72
C PRO A 77 -16.01 -0.45 -5.59
N LYS A 78 -16.06 -1.71 -6.02
CA LYS A 78 -17.21 -2.21 -6.76
C LYS A 78 -18.23 -2.71 -5.74
N ARG A 79 -19.37 -2.03 -5.62
CA ARG A 79 -20.51 -2.62 -4.89
C ARG A 79 -21.16 -3.69 -5.75
N ILE A 80 -21.13 -4.93 -5.29
CA ILE A 80 -22.14 -5.92 -5.71
C ILE A 80 -23.36 -5.64 -4.83
N VAL A 81 -24.41 -5.09 -5.42
CA VAL A 81 -25.73 -5.08 -4.76
C VAL A 81 -26.25 -6.50 -4.98
N GLU A 82 -26.24 -7.33 -3.94
CA GLU A 82 -27.06 -8.54 -3.96
C GLU A 82 -28.52 -8.07 -4.01
N GLU A 83 -29.12 -8.12 -5.19
CA GLU A 83 -30.58 -8.05 -5.32
C GLU A 83 -31.12 -9.34 -4.70
N GLU A 84 -31.64 -9.24 -3.46
CA GLU A 84 -32.54 -10.25 -2.88
C GLU A 84 -33.81 -10.41 -3.73
#